data_AF-A0A101V473-F1
#
_entry.id   AF-A0A101V473-F1
#
_cell.length_a   1.000
_cell.length_b   1.000
_cell.length_c   1.000
_cell.angle_alpha   90.00
_cell.angle_beta   90.00
_cell.angle_gamma   90.00
#
_symmetry.space_group_name_H-M   'P 1'
#
loop_
_entity.id
_entity.type
_entity.pdbx_description
1 polymer ?
#
loop_
_entity_poly.entity_id
_entity_poly.type
_entity_poly.pdbx_seq_one_letter_code
_entity_poly.pdbx_strand_id
1 'polypeptide(L)'
;MSVVSHLYHGELSDWCEARLPGSAEAARQMTAQVRDRFVTRPEGAVDRHHWSQAGRAFTLRLAALIQPAPPYAALLGLAGAGLVSRSWADAQAARYPTHAGLPEDRRERALDMRPTPSGWIDLKTARDAGATVGMVFTSKEGGHRGFSRPGLPDEPVLGELFNRMRDYFAAHAPLGRLGGPGSERGLARLCWILAAFQYAYRNNSIEHPLFRVFREDVPSVEELHGSAHDEVIADPLALTQRLIASGALEQMRRLAGDPPIGTPWGITCPVIFDHWDDHTFVLDGPDGATLLEIASVVTADVATSRARRRIWKLLAGAWLDTADTFRIRTVAVYFARHGVLVVWPVASLTELLLEGRDHQEARNEFVGLATCLRDKDRARRSAWRAGRDL
;
A
#
# COMPACT_ATOMS: atom_id res chain seq x y z
N MET A 1 -17.62 -1.58 -5.03
CA MET A 1 -16.74 -1.77 -3.86
C MET A 1 -15.39 -2.30 -4.35
N SER A 2 -14.32 -2.29 -3.56
CA SER A 2 -13.07 -2.97 -3.96
C SER A 2 -13.14 -4.46 -3.65
N VAL A 3 -12.30 -5.29 -4.27
CA VAL A 3 -12.17 -6.71 -3.89
C VAL A 3 -11.81 -6.86 -2.42
N VAL A 4 -10.96 -5.99 -1.89
CA VAL A 4 -10.64 -5.95 -0.46
C VAL A 4 -11.89 -5.67 0.38
N SER A 5 -12.77 -4.74 -0.04
CA SER A 5 -14.04 -4.51 0.65
C SER A 5 -14.95 -5.75 0.64
N HIS A 6 -15.05 -6.45 -0.50
CA HIS A 6 -15.84 -7.69 -0.60
C HIS A 6 -15.27 -8.81 0.27
N LEU A 7 -13.94 -8.92 0.38
CA LEU A 7 -13.27 -9.89 1.25
C LEU A 7 -13.50 -9.63 2.74
N TYR A 8 -13.64 -8.36 3.14
CA TYR A 8 -13.87 -8.00 4.53
C TYR A 8 -15.35 -8.04 4.93
N HIS A 9 -16.27 -7.66 4.02
CA HIS A 9 -17.67 -7.39 4.37
C HIS A 9 -18.71 -7.78 3.30
N GLY A 10 -18.37 -8.57 2.26
CA GLY A 10 -19.29 -8.86 1.14
C GLY A 10 -19.33 -10.31 0.67
N GLU A 11 -19.71 -10.53 -0.59
CA GLU A 11 -19.95 -11.88 -1.12
C GLU A 11 -18.68 -12.77 -1.11
N LEU A 12 -17.48 -12.20 -1.32
CA LEU A 12 -16.22 -12.96 -1.19
C LEU A 12 -15.95 -13.40 0.24
N SER A 13 -16.30 -12.55 1.22
CA SER A 13 -16.23 -12.86 2.64
C SER A 13 -17.03 -14.12 2.95
N ASP A 14 -18.26 -14.17 2.46
CA ASP A 14 -19.22 -15.24 2.77
C ASP A 14 -18.80 -16.54 2.08
N TRP A 15 -18.31 -16.44 0.84
CA TRP A 15 -17.70 -17.57 0.16
C TRP A 15 -16.52 -18.14 0.93
N CYS A 16 -15.61 -17.28 1.44
CA CYS A 16 -14.46 -17.72 2.22
C CYS A 16 -14.86 -18.44 3.51
N GLU A 17 -15.84 -17.92 4.27
CA GLU A 17 -16.33 -18.60 5.48
C GLU A 17 -16.93 -19.98 5.15
N ALA A 18 -17.67 -20.10 4.03
CA ALA A 18 -18.32 -21.36 3.64
C ALA A 18 -17.36 -22.39 3.02
N ARG A 19 -16.32 -21.93 2.31
CA ARG A 19 -15.44 -22.78 1.50
C ARG A 19 -14.04 -23.00 2.08
N LEU A 20 -13.63 -22.21 3.08
CA LEU A 20 -12.30 -22.31 3.71
C LEU A 20 -12.40 -22.67 5.21
N PRO A 21 -12.89 -23.87 5.58
CA PRO A 21 -13.11 -24.26 6.98
C PRO A 21 -11.83 -24.19 7.84
N GLY A 22 -10.65 -24.44 7.25
CA GLY A 22 -9.37 -24.39 7.94
C GLY A 22 -8.91 -22.98 8.33
N SER A 23 -9.67 -21.93 7.99
CA SER A 23 -9.33 -20.53 8.31
C SER A 23 -9.14 -20.27 9.80
N ALA A 24 -9.89 -20.97 10.65
CA ALA A 24 -9.75 -20.85 12.10
C ALA A 24 -8.40 -21.40 12.58
N GLU A 25 -7.94 -22.51 12.02
CA GLU A 25 -6.64 -23.11 12.36
C GLU A 25 -5.49 -22.26 11.83
N ALA A 26 -5.55 -21.83 10.57
CA ALA A 26 -4.54 -20.92 10.01
C ALA A 26 -4.41 -19.62 10.84
N ALA A 27 -5.54 -19.06 11.30
CA ALA A 27 -5.54 -17.91 12.21
C ALA A 27 -4.91 -18.24 13.57
N ARG A 28 -5.21 -19.41 14.16
CA ARG A 28 -4.56 -19.87 15.40
C ARG A 28 -3.04 -19.98 15.26
N GLN A 29 -2.56 -20.60 14.19
CA GLN A 29 -1.13 -20.74 13.92
C GLN A 29 -0.45 -19.37 13.79
N MET A 30 -1.07 -18.43 13.06
CA MET A 30 -0.58 -17.08 12.92
C MET A 30 -0.50 -16.35 14.28
N THR A 31 -1.56 -16.42 15.09
CA THR A 31 -1.59 -15.75 16.41
C THR A 31 -0.62 -16.38 17.41
N ALA A 32 -0.45 -17.71 17.38
CA ALA A 32 0.49 -18.41 18.24
C ALA A 32 1.92 -17.90 18.05
N GLN A 33 2.31 -17.52 16.83
CA GLN A 33 3.65 -16.99 16.56
C GLN A 33 3.91 -15.61 17.18
N VAL A 34 2.85 -14.85 17.54
CA VAL A 34 2.99 -13.50 18.10
C VAL A 34 2.57 -13.36 19.56
N ARG A 35 1.84 -14.34 20.13
CA ARG A 35 1.18 -14.24 21.44
C ARG A 35 2.12 -13.79 22.57
N ASP A 36 3.32 -14.37 22.60
CA ASP A 36 4.29 -14.14 23.68
C ASP A 36 5.45 -13.23 23.26
N ARG A 37 5.24 -12.46 22.18
CA ARG A 37 6.26 -11.54 21.65
C ARG A 37 6.09 -10.17 22.26
N PHE A 38 7.22 -9.53 22.57
CA PHE A 38 7.27 -8.12 22.92
C PHE A 38 6.53 -7.27 21.87
N VAL A 39 5.72 -6.33 22.34
CA VAL A 39 4.89 -5.45 21.50
C VAL A 39 5.36 -4.02 21.62
N THR A 40 5.83 -3.44 20.52
CA THR A 40 6.16 -2.02 20.43
C THR A 40 4.89 -1.18 20.51
N ARG A 41 4.83 -0.29 21.51
CA ARG A 41 3.74 0.65 21.75
C ARG A 41 4.29 2.07 21.80
N PRO A 42 3.52 3.09 21.38
CA PRO A 42 3.84 4.48 21.65
C PRO A 42 3.83 4.73 23.16
N GLU A 43 4.56 5.75 23.58
CA GLU A 43 4.52 6.24 24.95
C GLU A 43 3.16 6.91 25.23
N GLY A 44 2.56 6.58 26.37
CA GLY A 44 1.26 7.13 26.76
C GLY A 44 0.05 6.60 25.97
N ALA A 45 -1.10 7.23 26.20
CA ALA A 45 -2.34 6.90 25.51
C ALA A 45 -2.44 7.71 24.20
N VAL A 46 -2.70 7.03 23.08
CA VAL A 46 -2.88 7.65 21.76
C VAL A 46 -4.17 7.20 21.11
N ASP A 47 -4.73 8.05 20.25
CA ASP A 47 -5.98 7.80 19.56
C ASP A 47 -5.81 6.87 18.33
N ARG A 48 -6.94 6.48 17.72
CA ARG A 48 -6.97 5.63 16.52
C ARG A 48 -6.25 6.27 15.33
N HIS A 49 -6.25 7.60 15.24
CA HIS A 49 -5.60 8.32 14.14
C HIS A 49 -4.09 8.14 14.20
N HIS A 50 -3.50 8.29 15.38
CA HIS A 50 -2.08 8.04 15.61
C HIS A 50 -1.68 6.62 15.20
N TRP A 51 -2.39 5.58 15.66
CA TRP A 51 -2.08 4.19 15.29
C TRP A 51 -2.08 3.97 13.77
N SER A 52 -3.07 4.52 13.07
CA SER A 52 -3.18 4.44 11.61
C SER A 52 -2.04 5.19 10.92
N GLN A 53 -1.73 6.38 11.39
CA GLN A 53 -0.71 7.25 10.81
C GLN A 53 0.70 6.68 10.97
N ALA A 54 1.05 6.22 12.18
CA ALA A 54 2.32 5.57 12.46
C ALA A 54 2.51 4.29 11.62
N GLY A 55 1.46 3.48 11.49
CA GLY A 55 1.47 2.29 10.64
C GLY A 55 1.74 2.62 9.17
N ARG A 56 1.07 3.64 8.61
CA ARG A 56 1.26 4.08 7.23
C ARG A 56 2.65 4.66 6.99
N ALA A 57 3.13 5.50 7.90
CA ALA A 57 4.47 6.07 7.82
C ALA A 57 5.53 4.95 7.81
N PHE A 58 5.40 3.96 8.69
CA PHE A 58 6.27 2.78 8.68
C PHE A 58 6.18 1.97 7.39
N THR A 59 4.98 1.72 6.86
CA THR A 59 4.81 1.01 5.58
C THR A 59 5.44 1.77 4.41
N LEU A 60 5.31 3.10 4.36
CA LEU A 60 5.97 3.93 3.34
C LEU A 60 7.50 3.86 3.48
N ARG A 61 8.01 3.86 4.71
CA ARG A 61 9.44 3.70 4.96
C ARG A 61 9.97 2.35 4.47
N LEU A 62 9.23 1.28 4.73
CA LEU A 62 9.53 -0.07 4.26
C LEU A 62 9.42 -0.17 2.72
N ALA A 63 8.42 0.47 2.11
CA ALA A 63 8.30 0.55 0.66
C ALA A 63 9.56 1.19 0.03
N ALA A 64 10.08 2.28 0.61
CA ALA A 64 11.30 2.93 0.16
C ALA A 64 12.57 2.04 0.32
N LEU A 65 12.56 1.03 1.20
CA LEU A 65 13.63 0.03 1.26
C LEU A 65 13.56 -0.96 0.10
N ILE A 66 12.36 -1.28 -0.37
CA ILE A 66 12.08 -2.35 -1.35
C ILE A 66 12.22 -1.85 -2.77
N GLN A 67 11.62 -0.69 -3.07
CA GLN A 67 11.53 -0.15 -4.40
C GLN A 67 11.48 1.38 -4.37
N PRO A 68 12.26 2.09 -5.21
CA PRO A 68 12.21 3.54 -5.33
C PRO A 68 11.04 3.95 -6.25
N ALA A 69 9.81 3.62 -5.84
CA ALA A 69 8.58 3.95 -6.55
C ALA A 69 8.00 5.29 -6.11
N PRO A 70 7.22 5.98 -6.97
CA PRO A 70 6.43 7.12 -6.55
C PRO A 70 5.53 6.77 -5.37
N PRO A 71 5.33 7.66 -4.39
CA PRO A 71 4.32 7.48 -3.36
C PRO A 71 2.94 7.78 -3.97
N TYR A 72 2.43 6.88 -4.83
CA TYR A 72 1.27 7.11 -5.69
C TYR A 72 0.07 7.66 -4.90
N ALA A 73 -0.25 7.04 -3.78
CA ALA A 73 -1.40 7.45 -2.97
C ALA A 73 -1.20 8.82 -2.31
N ALA A 74 0.04 9.22 -1.98
CA ALA A 74 0.32 10.57 -1.48
C ALA A 74 0.13 11.62 -2.59
N LEU A 75 0.69 11.38 -3.77
CA LEU A 75 0.55 12.28 -4.93
C LEU A 75 -0.91 12.41 -5.38
N LEU A 76 -1.64 11.29 -5.44
CA LEU A 76 -3.07 11.30 -5.73
C LEU A 76 -3.89 11.99 -4.62
N GLY A 77 -3.43 11.92 -3.37
CA GLY A 77 -4.08 12.59 -2.24
C GLY A 77 -3.93 14.10 -2.31
N LEU A 78 -2.75 14.60 -2.68
CA LEU A 78 -2.53 16.03 -2.92
C LEU A 78 -3.39 16.55 -4.07
N ALA A 79 -3.45 15.82 -5.18
CA ALA A 79 -4.27 16.19 -6.32
C ALA A 79 -5.77 16.14 -5.98
N GLY A 80 -6.21 15.10 -5.25
CA GLY A 80 -7.58 14.98 -4.76
C GLY A 80 -7.98 16.06 -3.75
N ALA A 81 -7.03 16.54 -2.95
CA ALA A 81 -7.22 17.67 -2.04
C ALA A 81 -7.23 19.03 -2.75
N GLY A 82 -6.93 19.08 -4.05
CA GLY A 82 -6.88 20.33 -4.81
C GLY A 82 -5.66 21.21 -4.53
N LEU A 83 -4.61 20.66 -3.92
CA LEU A 83 -3.35 21.38 -3.65
C LEU A 83 -2.41 21.40 -4.87
N VAL A 84 -2.54 20.41 -5.75
CA VAL A 84 -1.71 20.30 -6.97
C VAL A 84 -2.56 19.82 -8.14
N SER A 85 -2.15 20.18 -9.36
CA SER A 85 -2.76 19.66 -10.58
C SER A 85 -2.40 18.18 -10.79
N ARG A 86 -3.21 17.48 -11.59
CA ARG A 86 -2.89 16.08 -11.95
C ARG A 86 -1.58 15.99 -12.74
N SER A 87 -1.38 16.90 -13.70
CA SER A 87 -0.17 16.97 -14.51
C SER A 87 1.09 17.19 -13.67
N TRP A 88 1.02 18.04 -12.63
CA TRP A 88 2.13 18.21 -11.70
C TRP A 88 2.41 16.90 -10.94
N ALA A 89 1.37 16.20 -10.49
CA ALA A 89 1.52 14.96 -9.75
C ALA A 89 2.11 13.82 -10.61
N ASP A 90 1.70 13.72 -11.88
CA ASP A 90 2.30 12.82 -12.88
C ASP A 90 3.77 13.20 -13.14
N ALA A 91 4.07 14.48 -13.31
CA ALA A 91 5.45 14.95 -13.49
C ALA A 91 6.34 14.60 -12.28
N GLN A 92 5.84 14.71 -11.05
CA GLN A 92 6.58 14.28 -9.85
C GLN A 92 6.79 12.76 -9.81
N ALA A 93 5.78 11.97 -10.19
CA ALA A 93 5.91 10.52 -10.25
C ALA A 93 6.94 10.08 -11.31
N ALA A 94 6.99 10.75 -12.46
CA ALA A 94 7.94 10.43 -13.53
C ALA A 94 9.41 10.60 -13.12
N ARG A 95 9.69 11.33 -12.03
CA ARG A 95 11.04 11.58 -11.50
C ARG A 95 11.58 10.48 -10.59
N TYR A 96 10.78 9.46 -10.28
CA TYR A 96 11.24 8.32 -9.48
C TYR A 96 11.98 7.29 -10.36
N PRO A 97 13.02 6.60 -9.84
CA PRO A 97 13.83 5.68 -10.64
C PRO A 97 13.05 4.58 -11.37
N THR A 98 11.98 4.05 -10.76
CA THR A 98 11.09 3.05 -11.41
C THR A 98 10.34 3.58 -12.64
N HIS A 99 10.31 4.90 -12.85
CA HIS A 99 9.61 5.56 -13.95
C HIS A 99 10.59 6.23 -14.93
N ALA A 100 11.89 6.21 -14.64
CA ALA A 100 12.91 6.86 -15.47
C ALA A 100 12.96 6.31 -16.91
N GLY A 101 12.62 5.04 -17.09
CA GLY A 101 12.56 4.36 -18.39
C GLY A 101 11.22 4.43 -19.11
N LEU A 102 10.23 5.17 -18.61
CA LEU A 102 8.93 5.28 -19.27
C LEU A 102 9.06 6.06 -20.60
N PRO A 103 8.40 5.60 -21.68
CA PRO A 103 8.14 6.41 -22.87
C PRO A 103 7.50 7.77 -22.54
N GLU A 104 7.71 8.78 -23.37
CA GLU A 104 7.23 10.15 -23.13
C GLU A 104 5.70 10.23 -22.93
N ASP A 105 4.93 9.57 -23.80
CA ASP A 105 3.46 9.46 -23.72
C ASP A 105 2.98 8.83 -22.40
N ARG A 106 3.78 7.93 -21.82
CA ARG A 106 3.49 7.30 -20.52
C ARG A 106 3.99 8.13 -19.34
N ARG A 107 5.05 8.91 -19.50
CA ARG A 107 5.58 9.81 -18.46
C ARG A 107 4.59 10.92 -18.11
N GLU A 108 3.86 11.45 -19.09
CA GLU A 108 2.79 12.44 -18.86
C GLU A 108 1.65 11.92 -17.97
N ARG A 109 1.55 10.61 -17.83
CA ARG A 109 0.56 9.88 -17.03
C ARG A 109 1.23 8.87 -16.10
N ALA A 110 2.39 9.21 -15.56
CA ALA A 110 3.19 8.32 -14.73
C ALA A 110 2.44 7.72 -13.53
N LEU A 111 1.46 8.43 -12.93
CA LEU A 111 0.64 7.89 -11.84
C LEU A 111 -0.37 6.83 -12.30
N ASP A 112 -0.58 6.66 -13.60
CA ASP A 112 -1.33 5.54 -14.19
C ASP A 112 -0.41 4.37 -14.57
N MET A 113 0.90 4.46 -14.39
CA MET A 113 1.81 3.36 -14.65
C MET A 113 2.13 2.62 -13.34
N ARG A 114 2.05 1.29 -13.34
CA ARG A 114 2.41 0.47 -12.18
C ARG A 114 3.48 -0.55 -12.56
N PRO A 115 4.62 -0.59 -11.84
CA PRO A 115 5.69 -1.52 -12.17
C PRO A 115 5.24 -2.97 -11.96
N THR A 116 5.71 -3.84 -12.85
CA THR A 116 5.63 -5.30 -12.79
C THR A 116 7.02 -5.89 -12.97
N PRO A 117 7.23 -7.20 -12.73
CA PRO A 117 8.53 -7.82 -13.00
C PRO A 117 8.96 -7.70 -14.46
N SER A 118 8.00 -7.61 -15.39
CA SER A 118 8.21 -7.56 -16.84
C SER A 118 8.03 -6.17 -17.47
N GLY A 119 7.83 -5.12 -16.68
CA GLY A 119 7.64 -3.75 -17.18
C GLY A 119 6.64 -2.94 -16.39
N TRP A 120 5.56 -2.50 -17.05
CA TRP A 120 4.51 -1.70 -16.42
C TRP A 120 3.11 -2.11 -16.88
N ILE A 121 2.16 -2.11 -15.95
CA ILE A 121 0.73 -2.10 -16.25
C ILE A 121 0.30 -0.64 -16.46
N ASP A 122 -0.37 -0.37 -17.57
CA ASP A 122 -1.06 0.89 -17.82
C ASP A 122 -2.48 0.83 -17.25
N LEU A 123 -2.69 1.56 -16.16
CA LEU A 123 -3.97 1.65 -15.48
C LEU A 123 -5.03 2.39 -16.29
N LYS A 124 -4.67 3.31 -17.19
CA LYS A 124 -5.67 3.90 -18.09
C LYS A 124 -6.13 2.86 -19.08
N THR A 125 -5.22 2.17 -19.77
CA THR A 125 -5.62 1.12 -20.73
C THR A 125 -6.46 0.05 -20.04
N ALA A 126 -6.07 -0.35 -18.82
CA ALA A 126 -6.88 -1.22 -17.99
C ALA A 126 -8.27 -0.61 -17.75
N ARG A 127 -8.37 0.66 -17.32
CA ARG A 127 -9.65 1.36 -17.08
C ARG A 127 -10.51 1.48 -18.33
N ASP A 128 -9.93 1.78 -19.48
CA ASP A 128 -10.63 1.90 -20.76
C ASP A 128 -11.16 0.53 -21.22
N ALA A 129 -10.41 -0.55 -20.97
CA ALA A 129 -10.87 -1.93 -21.12
C ALA A 129 -11.91 -2.33 -20.04
N GLY A 130 -12.12 -1.47 -19.04
CA GLY A 130 -13.13 -1.65 -18.00
C GLY A 130 -12.63 -2.11 -16.65
N ALA A 131 -11.32 -2.26 -16.48
CA ALA A 131 -10.72 -2.52 -15.19
C ALA A 131 -10.98 -1.34 -14.25
N THR A 132 -11.02 -1.66 -12.99
CA THR A 132 -11.34 -0.74 -11.92
C THR A 132 -10.09 -0.67 -11.07
N VAL A 133 -9.07 0.03 -11.59
CA VAL A 133 -7.79 0.18 -10.88
C VAL A 133 -7.65 1.60 -10.38
N GLY A 134 -7.43 1.74 -9.07
CA GLY A 134 -7.24 3.02 -8.37
C GLY A 134 -8.30 4.06 -8.75
N MET A 135 -9.39 4.18 -8.00
CA MET A 135 -10.29 5.30 -8.20
C MET A 135 -9.53 6.57 -7.81
N VAL A 136 -8.90 7.21 -8.79
CA VAL A 136 -8.69 8.65 -8.76
C VAL A 136 -10.08 9.23 -8.52
N PHE A 137 -10.22 9.98 -7.44
CA PHE A 137 -11.45 10.63 -7.06
C PHE A 137 -12.09 11.32 -8.25
N THR A 138 -13.16 10.73 -8.76
CA THR A 138 -14.23 11.46 -9.41
C THR A 138 -15.29 11.71 -8.33
N SER A 139 -14.98 12.46 -7.27
CA SER A 139 -16.00 13.00 -6.36
C SER A 139 -16.51 14.30 -6.99
N LYS A 140 -17.74 14.30 -7.51
CA LYS A 140 -18.96 14.80 -6.85
C LYS A 140 -18.94 16.31 -6.65
N GLU A 141 -19.89 16.98 -7.33
CA GLU A 141 -20.70 18.08 -6.76
C GLU A 141 -19.91 19.16 -6.01
N GLY A 142 -19.26 20.05 -6.77
CA GLY A 142 -18.64 21.25 -6.19
C GLY A 142 -17.39 21.73 -6.92
N GLY A 143 -17.47 21.97 -8.23
CA GLY A 143 -16.45 22.74 -8.96
C GLY A 143 -15.11 22.03 -9.20
N HIS A 144 -14.96 21.43 -10.38
CA HIS A 144 -13.65 21.12 -10.96
C HIS A 144 -12.87 22.41 -11.28
N ARG A 145 -12.26 23.05 -10.28
CA ARG A 145 -11.25 24.08 -10.51
C ARG A 145 -9.81 23.59 -10.29
N GLY A 146 -9.59 22.42 -9.67
CA GLY A 146 -8.25 21.95 -9.27
C GLY A 146 -7.52 21.04 -10.27
N PHE A 147 -8.18 20.04 -10.86
CA PHE A 147 -7.46 19.01 -11.65
C PHE A 147 -6.87 19.52 -12.97
N SER A 148 -7.48 20.53 -13.58
CA SER A 148 -7.10 21.05 -14.89
C SER A 148 -6.48 22.45 -14.85
N ARG A 149 -6.33 23.05 -13.67
CA ARG A 149 -5.70 24.36 -13.54
C ARG A 149 -4.21 24.17 -13.26
N PRO A 150 -3.31 24.36 -14.23
CA PRO A 150 -1.88 24.34 -13.97
C PRO A 150 -1.49 25.55 -13.11
N GLY A 151 -0.39 25.43 -12.37
CA GLY A 151 0.18 26.53 -11.60
C GLY A 151 -0.61 26.86 -10.34
N LEU A 152 -1.01 25.84 -9.58
CA LEU A 152 -1.61 26.07 -8.27
C LEU A 152 -0.55 26.65 -7.30
N PRO A 153 -0.95 27.53 -6.36
CA PRO A 153 -0.02 28.24 -5.49
C PRO A 153 0.92 27.33 -4.68
N ASP A 154 0.47 26.12 -4.32
CA ASP A 154 1.24 25.17 -3.51
C ASP A 154 2.22 24.29 -4.32
N GLU A 155 2.09 24.26 -5.65
CA GLU A 155 2.92 23.41 -6.52
C GLU A 155 4.44 23.69 -6.41
N PRO A 156 4.91 24.95 -6.31
CA PRO A 156 6.33 25.24 -6.12
C PRO A 156 6.87 24.68 -4.81
N VAL A 157 6.18 24.92 -3.69
CA VAL A 157 6.67 24.48 -2.36
C VAL A 157 6.58 22.97 -2.19
N LEU A 158 5.51 22.34 -2.69
CA LEU A 158 5.41 20.89 -2.73
C LEU A 158 6.47 20.31 -3.69
N GLY A 159 6.77 20.99 -4.79
CA GLY A 159 7.78 20.57 -5.76
C GLY A 159 9.17 20.54 -5.13
N GLU A 160 9.49 21.58 -4.38
CA GLU A 160 10.70 21.69 -3.58
C GLU A 160 10.76 20.62 -2.49
N LEU A 161 9.69 20.44 -1.72
CA LEU A 161 9.61 19.40 -0.69
C LEU A 161 9.89 18.01 -1.30
N PHE A 162 9.26 17.65 -2.42
CA PHE A 162 9.49 16.36 -3.09
C PHE A 162 10.90 16.22 -3.67
N ASN A 163 11.53 17.30 -4.15
CA ASN A 163 12.95 17.29 -4.53
C ASN A 163 13.84 16.96 -3.32
N ARG A 164 13.72 17.76 -2.25
CA ARG A 164 14.50 17.57 -1.02
C ARG A 164 14.26 16.19 -0.42
N MET A 165 13.03 15.67 -0.46
CA MET A 165 12.73 14.31 -0.03
C MET A 165 13.52 13.27 -0.82
N ARG A 166 13.47 13.29 -2.16
CA ARG A 166 14.20 12.32 -3.01
C ARG A 166 15.70 12.38 -2.75
N ASP A 167 16.26 13.59 -2.66
CA ASP A 167 17.68 13.79 -2.39
C ASP A 167 18.07 13.25 -1.00
N TYR A 168 17.23 13.49 0.01
CA TYR A 168 17.44 12.99 1.37
C TYR A 168 17.37 11.47 1.45
N PHE A 169 16.40 10.84 0.79
CA PHE A 169 16.32 9.37 0.67
C PHE A 169 17.57 8.82 -0.01
N ALA A 170 17.98 9.39 -1.14
CA ALA A 170 19.16 8.93 -1.87
C ALA A 170 20.45 9.05 -1.05
N ALA A 171 20.63 10.16 -0.32
CA ALA A 171 21.82 10.42 0.48
C ALA A 171 21.88 9.57 1.76
N HIS A 172 20.75 9.33 2.42
CA HIS A 172 20.75 8.78 3.78
C HIS A 172 20.15 7.39 3.91
N ALA A 173 19.35 6.93 2.97
CA ALA A 173 18.79 5.58 2.95
C ALA A 173 18.73 5.06 1.51
N PRO A 174 19.90 4.83 0.88
CA PRO A 174 19.91 4.20 -0.43
C PRO A 174 19.21 2.84 -0.37
N LEU A 175 18.72 2.40 -1.51
CA LEU A 175 17.83 1.24 -1.61
C LEU A 175 18.37 0.00 -0.88
N GLY A 176 17.52 -0.61 -0.05
CA GLY A 176 17.88 -1.73 0.82
C GLY A 176 18.68 -1.36 2.08
N ARG A 177 18.97 -0.09 2.35
CA ARG A 177 19.62 0.38 3.59
C ARG A 177 18.72 1.24 4.45
N LEU A 178 18.85 1.03 5.76
CA LEU A 178 18.32 1.94 6.76
C LEU A 178 19.23 3.14 6.94
N GLY A 179 18.66 4.26 7.37
CA GLY A 179 19.41 5.45 7.70
C GLY A 179 20.19 5.28 9.00
N GLY A 180 21.30 6.02 9.11
CA GLY A 180 22.04 6.11 10.36
C GLY A 180 21.26 6.83 11.47
N PRO A 181 21.78 6.84 12.70
CA PRO A 181 21.22 7.63 13.80
C PRO A 181 21.05 9.11 13.38
N GLY A 182 19.89 9.70 13.64
CA GLY A 182 19.53 11.05 13.21
C GLY A 182 18.91 11.11 11.81
N SER A 183 19.53 10.47 10.81
CA SER A 183 18.96 10.43 9.45
C SER A 183 17.62 9.68 9.40
N GLU A 184 17.51 8.57 10.13
CA GLU A 184 16.25 7.80 10.17
C GLU A 184 15.11 8.61 10.81
N ARG A 185 15.41 9.55 11.72
CA ARG A 185 14.42 10.50 12.26
C ARG A 185 13.90 11.44 11.17
N GLY A 186 14.78 11.97 10.33
CA GLY A 186 14.38 12.75 9.16
C GLY A 186 13.51 11.94 8.21
N LEU A 187 13.91 10.71 7.88
CA LEU A 187 13.12 9.81 7.01
C LEU A 187 11.74 9.50 7.59
N ALA A 188 11.63 9.29 8.91
CA ALA A 188 10.35 9.07 9.57
C ALA A 188 9.42 10.30 9.47
N ARG A 189 9.95 11.52 9.58
CA ARG A 189 9.18 12.76 9.35
C ARG A 189 8.64 12.84 7.93
N LEU A 190 9.49 12.58 6.94
CA LEU A 190 9.09 12.59 5.53
C LEU A 190 8.01 11.52 5.25
N CYS A 191 8.18 10.30 5.78
CA CYS A 191 7.19 9.24 5.64
C CYS A 191 5.87 9.57 6.36
N TRP A 192 5.91 10.28 7.49
CA TRP A 192 4.72 10.75 8.18
C TRP A 192 3.95 11.80 7.35
N ILE A 193 4.65 12.73 6.70
CA ILE A 193 4.05 13.71 5.79
C ILE A 193 3.40 13.00 4.59
N LEU A 194 4.11 12.07 3.97
CA LEU A 194 3.55 11.26 2.86
C LEU A 194 2.34 10.43 3.31
N ALA A 195 2.35 9.88 4.53
CA ALA A 195 1.22 9.16 5.10
C ALA A 195 0.00 10.06 5.30
N ALA A 196 0.20 11.32 5.67
CA ALA A 196 -0.87 12.32 5.80
C ALA A 196 -1.48 12.68 4.44
N PHE A 197 -0.66 12.80 3.39
CA PHE A 197 -1.17 12.97 2.03
C PHE A 197 -1.93 11.72 1.55
N GLN A 198 -1.41 10.52 1.84
CA GLN A 198 -2.12 9.27 1.57
C GLN A 198 -3.45 9.16 2.35
N TYR A 199 -3.56 9.78 3.53
CA TYR A 199 -4.82 9.83 4.27
C TYR A 199 -5.90 10.55 3.46
N ALA A 200 -5.58 11.70 2.85
CA ALA A 200 -6.53 12.41 1.99
C ALA A 200 -6.99 11.53 0.82
N TYR A 201 -6.06 10.78 0.20
CA TYR A 201 -6.42 9.83 -0.86
C TYR A 201 -7.30 8.67 -0.40
N ARG A 202 -7.28 8.25 0.86
CA ARG A 202 -8.09 7.10 1.29
C ARG A 202 -9.43 7.48 1.87
N ASN A 203 -9.51 8.65 2.49
CA ASN A 203 -10.70 9.10 3.21
C ASN A 203 -11.49 10.16 2.44
N ASN A 204 -10.99 10.62 1.29
CA ASN A 204 -11.57 11.77 0.57
C ASN A 204 -11.74 12.98 1.48
N SER A 205 -10.78 13.21 2.37
CA SER A 205 -10.92 14.15 3.48
C SER A 205 -9.60 14.85 3.74
N ILE A 206 -9.67 16.17 3.83
CA ILE A 206 -8.58 17.06 4.26
C ILE A 206 -8.65 17.37 5.76
N GLU A 207 -9.33 16.52 6.55
CA GLU A 207 -9.45 16.69 8.00
C GLU A 207 -8.17 16.33 8.76
N HIS A 208 -7.20 15.69 8.09
CA HIS A 208 -5.92 15.39 8.71
C HIS A 208 -5.25 16.71 9.18
N PRO A 209 -4.74 16.81 10.43
CA PRO A 209 -4.21 18.06 11.00
C PRO A 209 -3.18 18.78 10.13
N LEU A 210 -2.33 18.04 9.42
CA LEU A 210 -1.37 18.59 8.44
C LEU A 210 -2.03 19.55 7.43
N PHE A 211 -3.26 19.32 6.97
CA PHE A 211 -3.90 20.18 5.97
C PHE A 211 -4.31 21.55 6.50
N ARG A 212 -4.23 21.80 7.83
CA ARG A 212 -4.52 23.12 8.40
C ARG A 212 -3.52 24.18 7.95
N VAL A 213 -2.26 23.79 7.71
CA VAL A 213 -1.20 24.73 7.27
C VAL A 213 -1.41 25.26 5.85
N PHE A 214 -2.31 24.66 5.07
CA PHE A 214 -2.68 25.11 3.72
C PHE A 214 -3.93 26.00 3.69
N ARG A 215 -4.56 26.29 4.84
CA ARG A 215 -5.85 27.02 4.88
C ARG A 215 -5.69 28.53 4.85
N GLU A 216 -4.60 29.04 5.39
CA GLU A 216 -4.39 30.47 5.60
C GLU A 216 -3.50 31.05 4.51
N ASP A 217 -2.37 30.39 4.21
CA ASP A 217 -1.40 30.78 3.19
C ASP A 217 -0.70 29.54 2.59
N VAL A 218 0.15 29.75 1.58
CA VAL A 218 1.04 28.71 1.05
C VAL A 218 2.14 28.42 2.07
N PRO A 219 2.20 27.21 2.67
CA PRO A 219 3.19 26.90 3.69
C PRO A 219 4.59 26.79 3.08
N SER A 220 5.62 27.11 3.85
CA SER A 220 7.02 26.79 3.54
C SER A 220 7.30 25.28 3.68
N VAL A 221 8.42 24.82 3.09
CA VAL A 221 8.89 23.44 3.28
C VAL A 221 9.19 23.16 4.75
N GLU A 222 9.74 24.16 5.44
CA GLU A 222 10.11 24.10 6.86
C GLU A 222 8.88 23.95 7.75
N GLU A 223 7.76 24.62 7.47
CA GLU A 223 6.49 24.45 8.18
C GLU A 223 5.88 23.06 7.96
N LEU A 224 5.92 22.56 6.72
CA LEU A 224 5.47 21.19 6.42
C LEU A 224 6.32 20.15 7.15
N HIS A 225 7.64 20.32 7.15
CA HIS A 225 8.57 19.46 7.88
C HIS A 225 8.39 19.57 9.41
N GLY A 226 8.14 20.78 9.91
CA GLY A 226 7.90 21.08 11.32
C GLY A 226 6.62 20.48 11.87
N SER A 227 5.63 20.24 11.01
CA SER A 227 4.34 19.60 11.36
C SER A 227 4.47 18.14 11.82
N ALA A 228 5.57 17.48 11.47
CA ALA A 228 5.90 16.13 11.94
C ALA A 228 6.76 16.20 13.22
N HIS A 229 6.13 16.50 14.35
CA HIS A 229 6.80 16.61 15.66
C HIS A 229 7.45 15.29 16.12
N ASP A 230 8.43 15.37 17.03
CA ASP A 230 9.16 14.19 17.51
C ASP A 230 8.25 13.14 18.16
N GLU A 231 7.19 13.58 18.85
CA GLU A 231 6.20 12.69 19.48
C GLU A 231 5.44 11.83 18.45
N VAL A 232 5.08 12.39 17.29
CA VAL A 232 4.29 11.66 16.28
C VAL A 232 5.15 10.72 15.43
N ILE A 233 6.47 10.95 15.38
CA ILE A 233 7.42 10.09 14.66
C ILE A 233 8.12 9.07 15.56
N ALA A 234 8.00 9.20 16.89
CA ALA A 234 8.59 8.26 17.84
C ALA A 234 8.12 6.82 17.59
N ASP A 235 6.82 6.64 17.32
CA ASP A 235 6.24 5.31 17.04
C ASP A 235 6.76 4.68 15.72
N PRO A 236 6.70 5.33 14.53
CA PRO A 236 7.28 4.73 13.33
C PRO A 236 8.80 4.49 13.43
N LEU A 237 9.52 5.30 14.21
CA LEU A 237 10.94 5.03 14.53
C LEU A 237 11.10 3.76 15.37
N ALA A 238 10.28 3.59 16.41
CA ALA A 238 10.29 2.40 17.24
C ALA A 238 9.91 1.13 16.43
N LEU A 239 9.00 1.25 15.46
CA LEU A 239 8.69 0.15 14.51
C LEU A 239 9.88 -0.18 13.62
N THR A 240 10.61 0.83 13.14
CA THR A 240 11.83 0.63 12.34
C THR A 240 12.94 -0.03 13.14
N GLN A 241 13.15 0.40 14.39
CA GLN A 241 14.08 -0.27 15.31
C GLN A 241 13.65 -1.71 15.59
N ARG A 242 12.34 -1.96 15.75
CA ARG A 242 11.81 -3.31 15.95
C ARG A 242 12.08 -4.21 14.74
N LEU A 243 11.92 -3.70 13.53
CA LEU A 243 12.23 -4.41 12.28
C LEU A 243 13.68 -4.91 12.23
N ILE A 244 14.63 -4.08 12.67
CA ILE A 244 16.05 -4.43 12.77
C ILE A 244 16.28 -5.44 13.89
N ALA A 245 15.86 -5.11 15.11
CA ALA A 245 16.16 -5.88 16.30
C ALA A 245 15.57 -7.31 16.25
N SER A 246 14.47 -7.51 15.51
CA SER A 246 13.86 -8.83 15.33
C SER A 246 14.47 -9.63 14.17
N GLY A 247 15.39 -9.06 13.39
CA GLY A 247 15.95 -9.69 12.20
C GLY A 247 14.94 -9.88 11.06
N ALA A 248 13.82 -9.15 11.10
CA ALA A 248 12.73 -9.35 10.14
C ALA A 248 13.07 -8.75 8.76
N LEU A 249 13.87 -7.67 8.72
CA LEU A 249 14.35 -7.13 7.45
C LEU A 249 15.22 -8.14 6.71
N GLU A 250 16.14 -8.81 7.40
CA GLU A 250 17.02 -9.83 6.85
C GLU A 250 16.22 -11.05 6.40
N GLN A 251 15.17 -11.44 7.14
CA GLN A 251 14.25 -12.50 6.71
C GLN A 251 13.52 -12.11 5.42
N MET A 252 13.00 -10.89 5.31
CA MET A 252 12.38 -10.41 4.07
C MET A 252 13.39 -10.44 2.92
N ARG A 253 14.64 -10.01 3.15
CA ARG A 253 15.68 -10.00 2.11
C ARG A 253 16.01 -11.40 1.61
N ARG A 254 16.07 -12.38 2.52
CA ARG A 254 16.22 -13.80 2.14
C ARG A 254 15.06 -14.30 1.30
N LEU A 255 13.82 -13.91 1.61
CA LEU A 255 12.66 -14.26 0.77
C LEU A 255 12.76 -13.70 -0.65
N ALA A 256 13.52 -12.61 -0.84
CA ALA A 256 13.81 -12.02 -2.14
C ALA A 256 15.14 -12.49 -2.76
N GLY A 257 15.75 -13.56 -2.22
CA GLY A 257 17.01 -14.10 -2.75
C GLY A 257 18.26 -13.27 -2.42
N ASP A 258 18.27 -12.53 -1.30
CA ASP A 258 19.41 -11.71 -0.84
C ASP A 258 19.98 -10.77 -1.91
N PRO A 259 19.13 -9.90 -2.49
CA PRO A 259 19.49 -8.95 -3.54
C PRO A 259 20.67 -8.06 -3.10
N PRO A 260 21.63 -7.72 -3.97
CA PRO A 260 22.67 -6.76 -3.64
C PRO A 260 22.07 -5.42 -3.19
N ILE A 261 22.71 -4.77 -2.22
CA ILE A 261 22.32 -3.42 -1.79
C ILE A 261 22.31 -2.47 -2.99
N GLY A 262 21.34 -1.56 -3.05
CA GLY A 262 21.14 -0.66 -4.19
C GLY A 262 20.27 -1.25 -5.29
N THR A 263 19.94 -2.54 -5.22
CA THR A 263 19.07 -3.21 -6.19
C THR A 263 17.63 -3.29 -5.66
N PRO A 264 16.61 -2.95 -6.46
CA PRO A 264 15.23 -3.23 -6.10
C PRO A 264 15.03 -4.73 -5.89
N TRP A 265 14.20 -5.08 -4.91
CA TRP A 265 14.01 -6.47 -4.51
C TRP A 265 12.55 -6.85 -4.31
N GLY A 266 11.70 -6.06 -4.94
CA GLY A 266 10.29 -6.27 -4.97
C GLY A 266 9.57 -5.11 -5.64
N ILE A 267 8.25 -5.21 -5.61
CA ILE A 267 7.31 -4.25 -6.14
C ILE A 267 6.45 -3.78 -4.99
N THR A 268 6.36 -2.45 -4.87
CA THR A 268 5.51 -1.78 -3.89
C THR A 268 4.21 -1.36 -4.57
N CYS A 269 3.09 -1.48 -3.85
CA CYS A 269 1.75 -1.20 -4.39
C CYS A 269 1.43 -2.00 -5.68
N PRO A 270 1.58 -3.34 -5.69
CA PRO A 270 1.31 -4.16 -6.87
C PRO A 270 -0.17 -4.08 -7.25
N VAL A 271 -0.47 -4.10 -8.54
CA VAL A 271 -1.83 -4.21 -9.06
C VAL A 271 -2.06 -5.64 -9.52
N ILE A 272 -2.44 -6.50 -8.57
CA ILE A 272 -2.74 -7.92 -8.80
C ILE A 272 -4.14 -8.07 -9.41
N PHE A 273 -5.08 -7.30 -8.88
CA PHE A 273 -6.45 -7.28 -9.35
C PHE A 273 -6.99 -5.85 -9.23
N ASP A 274 -8.13 -5.61 -9.88
CA ASP A 274 -8.90 -4.39 -9.75
C ASP A 274 -9.05 -3.92 -8.29
N HIS A 275 -8.63 -2.68 -8.05
CA HIS A 275 -8.65 -2.03 -6.73
C HIS A 275 -7.96 -2.85 -5.62
N TRP A 276 -6.79 -3.42 -5.94
CA TRP A 276 -5.91 -4.01 -4.92
C TRP A 276 -5.39 -2.98 -3.90
N ASP A 277 -4.81 -3.45 -2.80
CA ASP A 277 -4.35 -2.62 -1.67
C ASP A 277 -2.91 -2.12 -1.83
N ASP A 278 -2.71 -0.81 -1.61
CA ASP A 278 -1.38 -0.18 -1.64
C ASP A 278 -0.45 -0.62 -0.48
N HIS A 279 -0.96 -1.30 0.54
CA HIS A 279 -0.15 -1.76 1.70
C HIS A 279 0.36 -3.21 1.56
N THR A 280 0.37 -3.71 0.33
CA THR A 280 0.96 -5.01 0.02
C THR A 280 2.21 -4.82 -0.83
N PHE A 281 3.17 -5.73 -0.66
CA PHE A 281 4.40 -5.78 -1.43
C PHE A 281 4.54 -7.15 -2.10
N VAL A 282 5.20 -7.20 -3.24
CA VAL A 282 5.62 -8.46 -3.87
C VAL A 282 7.14 -8.50 -3.83
N LEU A 283 7.73 -9.38 -3.03
CA LEU A 283 9.18 -9.58 -2.96
C LEU A 283 9.58 -10.60 -4.03
N ASP A 284 10.51 -10.25 -4.93
CA ASP A 284 10.90 -11.14 -6.03
C ASP A 284 11.91 -12.17 -5.53
N GLY A 285 11.51 -13.43 -5.49
CA GLY A 285 12.32 -14.54 -4.97
C GLY A 285 12.74 -15.53 -6.07
N PRO A 286 13.76 -16.36 -5.80
CA PRO A 286 14.32 -17.29 -6.79
C PRO A 286 13.30 -18.33 -7.28
N ASP A 287 12.42 -18.80 -6.38
CA ASP A 287 11.41 -19.84 -6.67
C ASP A 287 10.01 -19.26 -6.94
N GLY A 288 9.94 -17.95 -7.17
CA GLY A 288 8.69 -17.19 -7.26
C GLY A 288 8.59 -16.14 -6.15
N ALA A 289 7.61 -15.26 -6.30
CA ALA A 289 7.50 -14.09 -5.46
C ALA A 289 6.73 -14.36 -4.16
N THR A 290 7.03 -13.54 -3.14
CA THR A 290 6.29 -13.50 -1.88
C THR A 290 5.36 -12.29 -1.84
N LEU A 291 4.05 -12.52 -1.73
CA LEU A 291 3.09 -11.45 -1.42
C LEU A 291 3.08 -11.16 0.08
N LEU A 292 3.50 -9.96 0.47
CA LEU A 292 3.68 -9.54 1.85
C LEU A 292 2.63 -8.49 2.24
N GLU A 293 1.92 -8.72 3.33
CA GLU A 293 1.09 -7.73 4.02
C GLU A 293 1.77 -7.21 5.29
N ILE A 294 1.71 -5.90 5.50
CA ILE A 294 2.21 -5.25 6.72
C ILE A 294 1.06 -4.99 7.70
N ALA A 295 1.19 -5.46 8.94
CA ALA A 295 0.22 -5.27 10.01
C ALA A 295 0.86 -4.58 11.23
N SER A 296 0.46 -3.34 11.52
CA SER A 296 0.88 -2.58 12.70
C SER A 296 -0.07 -2.74 13.90
N VAL A 297 -0.71 -3.90 14.02
CA VAL A 297 -1.68 -4.19 15.09
C VAL A 297 -0.98 -4.52 16.41
N VAL A 298 -1.63 -4.18 17.52
CA VAL A 298 -1.16 -4.48 18.89
C VAL A 298 -1.55 -5.89 19.32
N THR A 299 -2.67 -6.39 18.81
CA THR A 299 -3.16 -7.75 19.04
C THR A 299 -3.40 -8.43 17.70
N ALA A 300 -2.92 -9.66 17.57
CA ALA A 300 -3.21 -10.51 16.41
C ALA A 300 -4.28 -11.55 16.71
N ASP A 301 -5.18 -11.27 17.66
CA ASP A 301 -6.06 -12.26 18.28
C ASP A 301 -6.92 -13.04 17.27
N VAL A 302 -6.91 -14.38 17.44
CA VAL A 302 -7.70 -15.40 16.73
C VAL A 302 -9.20 -15.18 16.89
N ALA A 303 -9.63 -14.69 18.06
CA ALA A 303 -11.05 -14.47 18.34
C ALA A 303 -11.67 -13.42 17.42
N THR A 304 -10.84 -12.62 16.75
CA THR A 304 -11.31 -11.61 15.81
C THR A 304 -11.35 -12.14 14.39
N SER A 305 -12.44 -11.85 13.68
CA SER A 305 -12.59 -12.10 12.24
C SER A 305 -11.43 -11.53 11.40
N ARG A 306 -10.70 -10.54 11.92
CA ARG A 306 -9.60 -9.84 11.23
C ARG A 306 -8.42 -10.75 10.87
N ALA A 307 -8.07 -11.72 11.72
CA ALA A 307 -6.98 -12.65 11.43
C ALA A 307 -7.31 -13.50 10.18
N ARG A 308 -8.54 -14.03 10.11
CA ARG A 308 -9.04 -14.75 8.94
C ARG A 308 -9.11 -13.87 7.70
N ARG A 309 -9.67 -12.65 7.82
CA ARG A 309 -9.74 -11.69 6.69
C ARG A 309 -8.38 -11.43 6.04
N ARG A 310 -7.32 -11.34 6.85
CA ARG A 310 -5.95 -11.15 6.36
C ARG A 310 -5.45 -12.36 5.57
N ILE A 311 -5.67 -13.56 6.10
CA ILE A 311 -5.32 -14.81 5.42
C ILE A 311 -6.07 -14.92 4.08
N TRP A 312 -7.36 -14.61 4.06
CA TRP A 312 -8.16 -14.61 2.83
C TRP A 312 -7.68 -13.58 1.82
N LYS A 313 -7.31 -12.37 2.27
CA LYS A 313 -6.73 -11.35 1.39
C LYS A 313 -5.42 -11.81 0.75
N LEU A 314 -4.53 -12.45 1.50
CA LEU A 314 -3.28 -12.99 0.96
C LEU A 314 -3.53 -14.12 -0.05
N LEU A 315 -4.38 -15.08 0.29
CA LEU A 315 -4.76 -16.16 -0.62
C LEU A 315 -5.42 -15.62 -1.90
N ALA A 316 -6.34 -14.67 -1.75
CA ALA A 316 -7.00 -14.01 -2.87
C ALA A 316 -5.98 -13.33 -3.80
N GLY A 317 -4.95 -12.69 -3.25
CA GLY A 317 -3.89 -12.08 -4.05
C GLY A 317 -3.14 -13.12 -4.88
N ALA A 318 -2.77 -14.26 -4.28
CA ALA A 318 -2.13 -15.34 -5.01
C ALA A 318 -3.06 -15.95 -6.08
N TRP A 319 -4.34 -16.16 -5.77
CA TRP A 319 -5.30 -16.77 -6.71
C TRP A 319 -5.68 -15.85 -7.88
N LEU A 320 -5.76 -14.53 -7.63
CA LEU A 320 -6.13 -13.52 -8.63
C LEU A 320 -4.97 -13.11 -9.55
N ASP A 321 -3.73 -13.52 -9.26
CA ASP A 321 -2.59 -13.44 -10.20
C ASP A 321 -2.75 -14.46 -11.35
N THR A 322 -3.86 -14.36 -12.08
CA THR A 322 -4.31 -15.33 -13.08
C THR A 322 -3.43 -15.41 -14.31
N ALA A 323 -2.79 -14.29 -14.67
CA ALA A 323 -1.80 -14.22 -15.73
C ALA A 323 -0.38 -14.54 -15.25
N ASP A 324 -0.22 -14.98 -13.99
CA ASP A 324 1.07 -15.26 -13.36
C ASP A 324 2.09 -14.11 -13.50
N THR A 325 1.59 -12.87 -13.49
CA THR A 325 2.38 -11.67 -13.74
C THR A 325 3.37 -11.42 -12.61
N PHE A 326 2.95 -11.69 -11.38
CA PHE A 326 3.78 -11.52 -10.19
C PHE A 326 4.42 -12.84 -9.73
N ARG A 327 4.02 -13.98 -10.29
CA ARG A 327 4.54 -15.32 -9.96
C ARG A 327 4.45 -15.61 -8.47
N ILE A 328 3.32 -15.28 -7.84
CA ILE A 328 3.16 -15.41 -6.39
C ILE A 328 3.13 -16.90 -6.01
N ARG A 329 4.11 -17.33 -5.21
CA ARG A 329 4.24 -18.71 -4.69
C ARG A 329 4.24 -18.79 -3.17
N THR A 330 4.53 -17.67 -2.53
CA THR A 330 4.57 -17.55 -1.07
C THR A 330 3.73 -16.34 -0.66
N VAL A 331 3.11 -16.42 0.51
CA VAL A 331 2.45 -15.29 1.15
C VAL A 331 3.01 -15.08 2.54
N ALA A 332 3.02 -13.83 3.00
CA ALA A 332 3.55 -13.48 4.30
C ALA A 332 2.79 -12.33 4.96
N VAL A 333 2.77 -12.34 6.30
CA VAL A 333 2.32 -11.22 7.12
C VAL A 333 3.48 -10.78 8.01
N TYR A 334 3.81 -9.50 7.96
CA TYR A 334 4.72 -8.89 8.93
C TYR A 334 3.94 -8.12 9.99
N PHE A 335 3.99 -8.61 11.23
CA PHE A 335 3.44 -7.96 12.40
C PHE A 335 4.45 -6.95 12.96
N ALA A 336 4.41 -5.71 12.46
CA ALA A 336 5.42 -4.68 12.72
C ALA A 336 5.66 -4.41 14.21
N ARG A 337 4.59 -4.37 15.01
CA ARG A 337 4.71 -4.16 16.47
C ARG A 337 5.32 -5.34 17.21
N HIS A 338 5.16 -6.54 16.67
CA HIS A 338 5.67 -7.76 17.27
C HIS A 338 7.06 -8.13 16.71
N GLY A 339 7.49 -7.54 15.60
CA GLY A 339 8.72 -7.94 14.91
C GLY A 339 8.67 -9.37 14.37
N VAL A 340 7.48 -9.87 14.01
CA VAL A 340 7.30 -11.26 13.55
C VAL A 340 6.89 -11.27 12.09
N LEU A 341 7.61 -12.03 11.28
CA LEU A 341 7.25 -12.35 9.92
C LEU A 341 6.70 -13.78 9.89
N VAL A 342 5.43 -13.94 9.51
CA VAL A 342 4.80 -15.26 9.33
C VAL A 342 4.72 -15.54 7.83
N VAL A 343 5.19 -16.70 7.40
CA VAL A 343 5.37 -17.06 5.99
C VAL A 343 4.69 -18.40 5.71
N TRP A 344 3.99 -18.50 4.58
CA TRP A 344 3.44 -19.75 4.08
C TRP A 344 3.68 -19.89 2.58
N PRO A 345 4.12 -21.07 2.10
CA PRO A 345 3.91 -21.45 0.71
C PRO A 345 2.40 -21.41 0.39
N VAL A 346 2.03 -20.88 -0.77
CA VAL A 346 0.62 -20.79 -1.20
C VAL A 346 -0.04 -22.16 -1.24
N ALA A 347 0.68 -23.19 -1.69
CA ALA A 347 0.19 -24.57 -1.72
C ALA A 347 -0.16 -25.07 -0.32
N SER A 348 0.75 -24.93 0.65
CA SER A 348 0.53 -25.37 2.03
C SER A 348 -0.59 -24.59 2.73
N LEU A 349 -0.67 -23.27 2.51
CA LEU A 349 -1.78 -22.48 3.04
C LEU A 349 -3.11 -22.92 2.42
N THR A 350 -3.13 -23.20 1.12
CA THR A 350 -4.35 -23.63 0.43
C THR A 350 -4.83 -24.99 0.94
N GLU A 351 -3.93 -25.95 1.08
CA GLU A 351 -4.22 -27.28 1.64
C GLU A 351 -4.79 -27.16 3.06
N LEU A 352 -4.16 -26.34 3.91
CA LEU A 352 -4.64 -26.06 5.26
C LEU A 352 -6.05 -25.46 5.27
N LEU A 353 -6.35 -24.52 4.37
CA LEU A 353 -7.63 -23.82 4.34
C LEU A 353 -8.77 -24.67 3.76
N LEU A 354 -8.46 -25.55 2.80
CA LEU A 354 -9.43 -26.37 2.09
C LEU A 354 -9.73 -27.72 2.76
N GLU A 355 -8.86 -28.19 3.67
CA GLU A 355 -9.02 -29.46 4.39
C GLU A 355 -9.29 -30.66 3.45
N GLY A 356 -8.52 -30.74 2.35
CA GLY A 356 -8.58 -31.82 1.37
C GLY A 356 -9.57 -31.62 0.21
N ARG A 357 -10.26 -30.48 0.14
CA ARG A 357 -11.06 -30.12 -1.06
C ARG A 357 -10.17 -29.79 -2.26
N ASP A 358 -10.72 -29.93 -3.47
CA ASP A 358 -10.01 -29.64 -4.72
C ASP A 358 -9.61 -28.16 -4.80
N HIS A 359 -8.29 -27.92 -4.88
CA HIS A 359 -7.73 -26.58 -4.99
C HIS A 359 -8.13 -25.89 -6.29
N GLN A 360 -8.03 -26.56 -7.43
CA GLN A 360 -8.29 -25.93 -8.71
C GLN A 360 -9.76 -25.55 -8.85
N GLU A 361 -10.68 -26.39 -8.38
CA GLU A 361 -12.11 -26.09 -8.33
C GLU A 361 -12.38 -24.86 -7.44
N ALA A 362 -11.88 -24.87 -6.20
CA ALA A 362 -12.09 -23.76 -5.27
C ALA A 362 -11.51 -22.44 -5.80
N ARG A 363 -10.33 -22.48 -6.43
CA ARG A 363 -9.72 -21.31 -7.06
C ARG A 363 -10.58 -20.80 -8.23
N ASN A 364 -11.06 -21.68 -9.10
CA ASN A 364 -11.90 -21.31 -10.23
C ASN A 364 -13.21 -20.65 -9.77
N GLU A 365 -13.87 -21.21 -8.76
CA GLU A 365 -15.06 -20.61 -8.15
C GLU A 365 -14.77 -19.21 -7.60
N PHE A 366 -13.70 -19.07 -6.82
CA PHE A 366 -13.33 -17.79 -6.19
C PHE A 366 -13.04 -16.71 -7.25
N VAL A 367 -12.22 -17.04 -8.26
CA VAL A 367 -11.88 -16.11 -9.34
C VAL A 367 -13.13 -15.75 -10.15
N GLY A 368 -14.02 -16.70 -10.42
CA GLY A 368 -15.30 -16.45 -11.08
C GLY A 368 -16.19 -15.48 -10.30
N LEU A 369 -16.32 -15.68 -8.99
CA LEU A 369 -17.07 -14.79 -8.11
C LEU A 369 -16.45 -13.39 -8.04
N ALA A 370 -15.13 -13.29 -7.86
CA ALA A 370 -14.41 -12.01 -7.82
C ALA A 370 -14.57 -11.22 -9.13
N THR A 371 -14.53 -11.92 -10.28
CA THR A 371 -14.75 -11.35 -11.62
C THR A 371 -16.18 -10.85 -11.77
N CYS A 372 -17.18 -11.64 -11.37
CA CYS A 372 -18.59 -11.25 -11.39
C CYS A 372 -18.86 -10.00 -10.54
N LEU A 373 -18.28 -9.93 -9.34
CA LEU A 373 -18.41 -8.78 -8.45
C LEU A 373 -17.78 -7.52 -9.01
N ARG A 374 -16.58 -7.64 -9.61
CA ARG A 374 -15.92 -6.56 -10.33
C ARG A 374 -16.82 -6.02 -11.45
N ASP A 375 -17.41 -6.90 -12.25
CA ASP A 375 -18.24 -6.52 -13.38
C ASP A 375 -19.56 -5.87 -12.93
N LYS A 376 -20.20 -6.38 -11.86
CA LYS A 376 -21.36 -5.74 -11.20
C LYS A 376 -21.01 -4.34 -10.70
N ASP A 377 -19.87 -4.17 -10.03
CA ASP A 377 -19.42 -2.88 -9.50
C ASP A 377 -19.04 -1.90 -10.62
N ARG A 378 -18.55 -2.39 -11.76
CA ARG A 378 -18.34 -1.60 -12.99
C ARG A 378 -19.67 -1.14 -13.58
N ALA A 379 -20.65 -2.03 -13.73
CA ALA A 379 -21.96 -1.70 -14.29
C ALA A 379 -22.69 -0.65 -13.43
N ARG A 380 -22.70 -0.82 -12.11
CA ARG A 380 -23.30 0.15 -11.16
C ARG A 380 -22.70 1.55 -11.30
N ARG A 381 -21.37 1.65 -11.43
CA ARG A 381 -20.68 2.94 -11.61
C ARG A 381 -20.97 3.57 -12.96
N SER A 382 -21.02 2.76 -14.02
CA SER A 382 -21.32 3.25 -15.38
C SER A 382 -22.74 3.81 -15.44
N ALA A 383 -23.72 3.11 -14.86
CA ALA A 383 -25.10 3.58 -14.75
C ALA A 383 -25.21 4.86 -13.91
N TRP A 384 -24.50 4.94 -12.79
CA TRP A 384 -24.46 6.15 -11.96
C TRP A 384 -23.84 7.35 -12.68
N ARG A 385 -22.87 7.16 -13.58
CA ARG A 385 -22.32 8.22 -14.42
C ARG A 385 -23.31 8.66 -15.49
N ALA A 386 -23.89 7.72 -16.23
CA ALA A 386 -24.84 8.03 -17.31
C ALA A 386 -26.12 8.72 -16.79
N GLY A 387 -26.62 8.32 -15.61
CA GLY A 387 -27.80 8.95 -14.99
C GLY A 387 -27.55 10.35 -14.41
N ARG A 388 -26.33 10.88 -14.50
CA ARG A 388 -25.98 12.26 -14.10
C ARG A 388 -25.83 13.22 -15.27
N ASP A 389 -25.78 12.69 -16.50
CA ASP A 389 -25.70 13.49 -17.73
C ASP A 389 -27.11 13.77 -18.31
N LEU A 390 -28.16 13.30 -17.63
CA LEU A 390 -29.59 13.62 -17.83
C LEU A 390 -30.05 14.55 -16.72
#